data_AF-A0A948Z1T9-F1
#
_entry.id   AF-A0A948Z1T9-F1
#
_cell.length_a   1.000
_cell.length_b   1.000
_cell.length_c   1.000
_cell.angle_alpha   90.00
_cell.angle_beta   90.00
_cell.angle_gamma   90.00
#
_symmetry.space_group_name_H-M   'P 1'
#
loop_
_entity.id
_entity.type
_entity.pdbx_description
1 polymer ?
#
loop_
_entity_poly.entity_id
_entity_poly.type
_entity_poly.pdbx_seq_one_letter_code
_entity_poly.pdbx_strand_id
1 'polypeptide(L)'
;MTNHVHLVIDPGSQVENLTLLMKRIAGRQTRDINTIENRSSSLWEGRFKSSPIKTPEEQSPKYQQWLSETFPDGEWNLIREATQQGQGRPRNGK
;
A
#
# COMPACT_ATOMS: atom_id res chain seq x y z
N MET A 1 -4.27 -14.96 9.26
CA MET A 1 -3.91 -13.73 8.52
C MET A 1 -3.08 -14.11 7.30
N THR A 2 -3.63 -14.85 6.35
CA THR A 2 -2.88 -15.32 5.15
C THR A 2 -3.66 -15.15 3.86
N ASN A 3 -4.93 -14.72 3.93
CA ASN A 3 -5.83 -14.58 2.80
C ASN A 3 -6.25 -13.13 2.51
N HIS A 4 -5.72 -12.16 3.24
CA HIS A 4 -6.02 -10.74 3.05
C HIS A 4 -4.83 -9.88 3.46
N VAL A 5 -4.81 -8.65 2.94
CA VAL A 5 -3.80 -7.62 3.28
C VAL A 5 -4.48 -6.45 3.97
N HIS A 6 -3.76 -5.80 4.88
CA HIS A 6 -4.16 -4.54 5.50
C HIS A 6 -3.22 -3.44 5.02
N LEU A 7 -3.78 -2.31 4.64
CA LEU A 7 -3.01 -1.15 4.18
C LEU A 7 -3.35 0.04 5.08
N VAL A 8 -2.32 0.74 5.55
CA VAL A 8 -2.46 2.07 6.17
C VAL A 8 -1.94 3.06 5.16
N ILE A 9 -2.81 3.94 4.66
CA ILE A 9 -2.49 4.91 3.62
C ILE A 9 -3.19 6.24 3.90
N ASP A 10 -2.59 7.30 3.39
CA ASP A 10 -3.28 8.56 3.14
C ASP A 10 -3.79 8.55 1.69
N PRO A 11 -5.12 8.53 1.43
CA PRO A 11 -5.66 8.57 0.08
C PRO A 11 -5.54 9.97 -0.55
N GLY A 12 -5.09 10.99 0.18
CA GLY A 12 -5.01 12.37 -0.27
C GLY A 12 -6.39 13.03 -0.36
N SER A 13 -6.49 14.10 -1.15
CA SER A 13 -7.69 14.95 -1.20
C SER A 13 -8.84 14.42 -2.06
N GLN A 14 -8.59 13.45 -2.94
CA GLN A 14 -9.60 12.92 -3.86
C GLN A 14 -10.17 11.61 -3.34
N VAL A 15 -11.50 11.53 -3.25
CA VAL A 15 -12.22 10.37 -2.69
C VAL A 15 -11.99 9.11 -3.53
N GLU A 16 -11.78 9.28 -4.83
CA GLU A 16 -11.60 8.18 -5.79
C GLU A 16 -10.25 7.49 -5.67
N ASN A 17 -9.25 8.14 -5.07
CA ASN A 17 -7.88 7.66 -5.01
C ASN A 17 -7.77 6.29 -4.36
N LEU A 18 -8.52 6.05 -3.27
CA LEU A 18 -8.53 4.76 -2.59
C LEU A 18 -9.04 3.65 -3.51
N THR A 19 -10.17 3.89 -4.20
CA THR A 19 -10.75 2.91 -5.13
C THR A 19 -9.83 2.65 -6.33
N LEU A 20 -9.21 3.71 -6.87
CA LEU A 20 -8.26 3.60 -7.98
C LEU A 20 -7.00 2.81 -7.57
N LEU A 21 -6.48 3.06 -6.36
CA LEU A 21 -5.37 2.30 -5.80
C LEU A 21 -5.72 0.83 -5.67
N MET A 22 -6.87 0.50 -5.06
CA MET A 22 -7.28 -0.90 -4.88
C MET A 22 -7.47 -1.62 -6.22
N LYS A 23 -8.06 -0.94 -7.23
CA LYS A 23 -8.16 -1.46 -8.60
C LYS A 23 -6.79 -1.74 -9.21
N ARG A 24 -5.82 -0.83 -9.02
CA ARG A 24 -4.45 -0.95 -9.52
C ARG A 24 -3.71 -2.11 -8.87
N ILE A 25 -3.77 -2.22 -7.53
CA ILE A 25 -3.16 -3.31 -6.75
C ILE A 25 -3.72 -4.65 -7.22
N ALA A 26 -5.05 -4.74 -7.30
CA ALA A 26 -5.72 -5.98 -7.67
C ALA A 26 -5.28 -6.48 -9.05
N GLY A 27 -5.29 -5.59 -10.05
CA GLY A 27 -4.89 -5.95 -11.41
C GLY A 27 -3.40 -6.29 -11.53
N ARG A 28 -2.52 -5.49 -10.90
CA ARG A 28 -1.07 -5.72 -10.98
C ARG A 28 -0.65 -7.02 -10.31
N GLN A 29 -1.07 -7.26 -9.06
CA GLN A 29 -0.69 -8.48 -8.37
C GLN A 29 -1.30 -9.73 -9.01
N THR A 30 -2.55 -9.66 -9.49
CA THR A 30 -3.14 -10.79 -10.22
C THR A 30 -2.29 -11.15 -11.44
N ARG A 31 -1.87 -10.15 -12.23
CA ARG A 31 -1.01 -10.36 -13.41
C ARG A 31 0.34 -10.95 -13.02
N ASP A 32 0.99 -10.38 -12.00
CA ASP A 32 2.33 -10.78 -11.58
C ASP A 32 2.31 -12.25 -11.09
N ILE A 33 1.36 -12.60 -10.21
CA ILE A 33 1.25 -13.97 -9.69
C ILE A 33 0.81 -14.96 -10.77
N ASN A 34 -0.15 -14.61 -11.63
CA ASN A 34 -0.54 -15.47 -12.75
C ASN A 34 0.64 -15.78 -13.68
N THR A 35 1.54 -14.81 -13.87
CA THR A 35 2.76 -14.99 -14.66
C THR A 35 3.76 -15.90 -13.95
N ILE A 36 4.01 -15.68 -12.66
CA ILE A 36 4.99 -16.45 -11.86
C ILE A 36 4.53 -17.90 -11.67
N GLU A 37 3.24 -18.11 -11.42
CA GLU A 37 2.65 -19.42 -11.11
C GLU A 37 2.09 -20.13 -12.35
N ASN A 38 2.25 -19.55 -13.55
CA ASN A 38 1.73 -20.07 -14.82
C ASN A 38 0.24 -20.49 -14.74
N ARG A 39 -0.60 -19.60 -14.19
CA ARG A 39 -2.04 -19.82 -14.04
C ARG A 39 -2.85 -18.63 -14.55
N SER A 40 -4.15 -18.83 -14.72
CA SER A 40 -5.08 -17.81 -15.18
C SER A 40 -6.35 -17.81 -14.32
N SER A 41 -6.29 -17.12 -13.17
CA SER A 41 -7.45 -16.95 -12.28
C SER A 41 -7.48 -15.56 -11.65
N SER A 42 -8.61 -15.21 -11.02
CA SER A 42 -8.70 -14.03 -10.16
C SER A 42 -7.97 -14.28 -8.84
N LEU A 43 -7.32 -13.24 -8.31
CA LEU A 43 -6.69 -13.28 -7.00
C LEU A 43 -7.52 -12.57 -5.91
N TRP A 44 -8.45 -11.70 -6.31
CA TRP A 44 -9.21 -10.83 -5.41
C TRP A 44 -10.71 -10.95 -5.65
N GLU A 45 -11.52 -10.77 -4.59
CA GLU A 45 -13.00 -10.84 -4.64
C GLU A 45 -13.67 -9.56 -5.19
N GLY A 46 -12.89 -8.57 -5.64
CA GLY A 46 -13.41 -7.32 -6.21
C GLY A 46 -14.02 -6.34 -5.21
N ARG A 47 -13.89 -6.59 -3.90
CA ARG A 47 -14.38 -5.74 -2.81
C ARG A 47 -13.27 -5.46 -1.81
N PHE A 48 -13.30 -4.30 -1.18
CA PHE A 48 -12.41 -3.95 -0.08
C PHE A 48 -13.20 -3.29 1.05
N LYS A 49 -12.67 -3.37 2.27
CA LYS A 49 -13.18 -2.64 3.44
C LYS A 49 -12.22 -1.50 3.73
N SER A 50 -12.77 -0.34 4.09
CA SER A 50 -11.99 0.80 4.56
C SER A 50 -12.59 1.34 5.85
N SER A 51 -11.74 1.82 6.73
CA SER A 51 -12.13 2.48 7.96
C SER A 51 -11.17 3.64 8.17
N PRO A 52 -11.65 4.88 8.32
CA PRO A 52 -10.79 6.01 8.60
C PRO A 52 -10.15 5.80 9.97
N ILE A 53 -8.85 6.04 10.05
CA ILE A 53 -8.10 6.08 11.30
C ILE A 53 -7.58 7.51 11.49
N LYS A 54 -7.49 7.95 12.74
CA LYS A 54 -6.95 9.27 13.07
C LYS A 54 -5.46 9.32 12.76
N THR A 55 -4.94 10.44 12.30
CA THR A 55 -3.50 10.55 12.05
C THR A 55 -2.72 10.63 13.37
N PRO A 56 -1.42 10.30 13.39
CA PRO A 56 -0.55 10.55 14.53
C PRO A 56 -0.68 11.96 15.13
N GLU A 57 -0.83 12.99 14.28
CA GLU A 57 -0.99 14.37 14.75
C GLU A 57 -2.30 14.57 15.52
N GLU A 58 -3.37 13.86 15.15
CA GLU A 58 -4.65 13.84 15.86
C GLU A 58 -4.66 12.90 17.08
N GLN A 59 -3.70 11.96 17.15
CA GLN A 59 -3.60 10.90 18.16
C GLN A 59 -2.44 11.08 19.15
N SER A 60 -2.27 12.26 19.75
CA SER A 60 -1.41 12.45 20.94
C SER A 60 0.11 12.17 20.76
N PRO A 61 0.99 12.88 21.50
CA PRO A 61 2.43 12.61 21.52
C PRO A 61 2.81 11.14 21.78
N LYS A 62 1.94 10.37 22.46
CA LYS A 62 2.15 8.95 22.78
C LYS A 62 2.20 8.04 21.55
N TYR A 63 1.50 8.37 20.46
CA TYR A 63 1.51 7.54 19.25
C TYR A 63 2.79 7.71 18.43
N GLN A 64 3.30 8.95 18.33
CA GLN A 64 4.61 9.21 17.73
C GLN A 64 5.72 8.49 18.49
N GLN A 65 5.66 8.53 19.82
CA GLN A 65 6.57 7.77 20.68
C GLN A 65 6.45 6.25 20.42
N TRP A 66 5.23 5.70 20.45
CA TRP A 66 5.01 4.27 20.19
C TRP A 66 5.48 3.84 18.79
N LEU A 67 5.24 4.64 17.75
CA LEU A 67 5.73 4.36 16.39
C LEU A 67 7.26 4.34 16.33
N SER A 68 7.93 5.30 16.98
CA SER A 68 9.40 5.32 17.04
C SER A 68 9.99 4.16 17.85
N GLU A 69 9.27 3.68 18.86
CA GLU A 69 9.69 2.53 19.68
C GLU A 69 9.44 1.18 18.99
N THR A 70 8.39 1.10 18.16
CA THR A 70 7.95 -0.17 17.53
C THR A 70 8.78 -0.52 16.30
N PHE A 71 9.30 0.48 15.58
CA PHE A 71 10.06 0.28 14.34
C PHE A 71 11.50 0.80 14.51
N PRO A 72 12.53 -0.06 14.52
CA PRO A 72 13.91 0.36 14.67
C PRO A 72 14.36 1.35 13.58
N ASP A 73 15.28 2.24 13.95
CA ASP A 73 15.87 3.22 13.04
C ASP A 73 16.43 2.53 11.78
N GLY A 74 15.82 2.83 10.63
CA GLY A 74 16.21 2.28 9.32
C GLY A 74 15.10 1.53 8.58
N GLU A 75 14.08 1.01 9.27
CA GLU A 75 12.95 0.34 8.58
C GLU A 75 12.10 1.34 7.78
N TRP A 76 11.99 2.58 8.26
CA TRP A 76 11.35 3.67 7.51
C TRP A 76 12.03 3.93 6.16
N ASN A 77 13.36 3.79 6.09
CA ASN A 77 14.09 3.95 4.84
C ASN A 77 13.78 2.80 3.89
N LEU A 78 13.72 1.56 4.38
CA LEU A 78 13.37 0.40 3.57
C LEU A 78 11.94 0.47 3.02
N ILE A 79 10.96 0.88 3.84
CA ILE A 79 9.58 1.08 3.41
C ILE A 79 9.50 2.17 2.34
N ARG A 80 10.15 3.31 2.58
CA ARG A 80 10.17 4.44 1.64
C ARG A 80 10.84 4.08 0.32
N GLU A 81 11.96 3.36 0.36
CA GLU A 81 12.69 2.91 -0.82
C GLU A 81 11.87 1.88 -1.60
N ALA A 82 11.24 0.91 -0.93
CA ALA A 82 10.34 -0.06 -1.56
C ALA A 82 9.13 0.60 -2.23
N THR A 83 8.58 1.66 -1.62
CA THR A 83 7.44 2.42 -2.19
C THR A 83 7.86 3.26 -3.40
N GLN A 84 9.07 3.84 -3.37
CA GLN A 84 9.60 4.68 -4.44
C GLN A 84 10.11 3.85 -5.64
N GLN A 85 10.67 2.67 -5.42
CA GLN A 85 11.12 1.75 -6.48
C GLN A 85 9.95 1.19 -7.33
N GLY A 86 8.72 1.25 -6.80
CA GLY A 86 7.48 0.87 -7.51
C GLY A 86 6.85 2.00 -8.35
N GLN A 87 7.25 3.26 -8.14
CA GLN A 87 6.83 4.39 -8.98
C GLN A 87 7.87 4.59 -10.08
N GLY A 88 7.54 4.07 -11.27
CA GLY A 88 8.43 4.00 -12.41
C GLY A 88 9.16 5.31 -12.70
N ARG A 89 10.47 5.19 -12.96
CA ARG A 89 11.29 6.24 -13.58
C ARG A 89 10.55 6.81 -14.79
N PRO A 90 10.57 8.14 -15.01
CA PRO A 90 10.03 8.70 -16.24
C PRO A 90 10.73 8.04 -17.43
N ARG A 91 9.95 7.48 -18.37
CA ARG A 91 10.49 7.04 -19.65
C ARG A 91 10.98 8.28 -20.38
N ASN A 92 12.30 8.48 -20.41
CA ASN A 92 12.91 9.49 -21.28
C ASN A 92 12.46 9.23 -22.72
N GLY A 93 11.96 10.30 -23.34
CA GLY A 93 11.43 10.31 -24.69
C GLY A 93 12.45 9.89 -25.73
N LYS A 94 11.93 9.23 -26.76
CA LYS A 94 12.35 9.39 -28.15
C LYS A 94 11.10 9.72 -28.95
#